data_AF-A0A964N770-F1
#
_entry.id   AF-A0A964N770-F1
#
_cell.length_a   1.000
_cell.length_b   1.000
_cell.length_c   1.000
_cell.angle_alpha   90.00
_cell.angle_beta   90.00
_cell.angle_gamma   90.00
#
_symmetry.space_group_name_H-M   'P 1'
#
loop_
_entity.id
_entity.type
_entity.pdbx_description
1 polymer ?
#
loop_
_entity_poly.entity_id
_entity_poly.type
_entity_poly.pdbx_seq_one_letter_code
_entity_poly.pdbx_strand_id
1 'polypeptide(L)' 'MSPEVRIVRVLDAITLHRAGCLSCVEAGELLGFSERHFRRLRDAFEERGEDGLIDRRVGG' A
#
# COMPACT_ATOMS: atom_id res chain seq x y z
N MET A 1 -8.73 -11.47 4.38
CA MET A 1 -7.38 -11.48 3.75
C MET A 1 -6.38 -11.60 4.89
N SER A 2 -5.42 -12.53 4.85
CA SER A 2 -4.38 -12.57 5.87
C SER A 2 -3.52 -11.30 5.79
N PRO A 3 -2.87 -10.88 6.90
CA PRO A 3 -1.97 -9.73 6.89
C PRO A 3 -0.85 -9.85 5.84
N GLU A 4 -0.32 -11.07 5.64
CA GLU A 4 0.74 -11.36 4.68
C GLU A 4 0.28 -11.16 3.23
N VAL A 5 -0.89 -11.71 2.87
CA VAL A 5 -1.47 -11.54 1.52
C VAL A 5 -1.79 -10.06 1.25
N ARG A 6 -2.17 -9.30 2.30
CA ARG A 6 -2.42 -7.87 2.18
C ARG A 6 -1.15 -7.09 1.85
N ILE A 7 -0.02 -7.41 2.48
CA ILE A 7 1.26 -6.75 2.21
C ILE A 7 1.69 -6.98 0.77
N VAL A 8 1.66 -8.24 0.30
CA VAL A 8 2.04 -8.58 -1.09
C VAL A 8 1.18 -7.80 -2.09
N ARG A 9 -0.14 -7.77 -1.89
CA ARG A 9 -1.07 -7.02 -2.74
C ARG A 9 -0.74 -5.52 -2.79
N VAL A 10 -0.44 -4.93 -1.62
CA VAL A 10 -0.07 -3.51 -1.53
C VAL A 10 1.25 -3.23 -2.24
N LEU A 11 2.25 -4.12 -2.12
CA LEU A 11 3.54 -4.00 -2.81
C LEU A 11 3.37 -4.06 -4.33
N ASP A 12 2.56 -4.99 -4.83
CA ASP A 12 2.26 -5.09 -6.26
C ASP A 12 1.61 -3.80 -6.78
N ALA A 13 0.62 -3.29 -6.06
CA ALA A 13 -0.07 -2.04 -6.42
C ALA A 13 0.87 -0.82 -6.42
N ILE A 14 1.78 -0.72 -5.45
CA ILE A 14 2.80 0.33 -5.42
C ILE A 14 3.77 0.20 -6.59
N THR A 15 4.18 -1.02 -6.92
CA THR A 15 5.07 -1.30 -8.05
C THR A 15 4.44 -0.90 -9.38
N LEU A 16 3.19 -1.30 -9.60
CA LEU A 16 2.42 -0.94 -10.79
C LEU A 16 2.16 0.57 -10.88
N HIS A 17 1.91 1.23 -9.75
CA HIS A 17 1.78 2.68 -9.71
C HIS A 17 3.08 3.39 -10.11
N ARG A 18 4.23 2.95 -9.59
CA ARG A 18 5.55 3.51 -9.94
C ARG A 18 5.95 3.26 -11.39
N ALA A 19 5.53 2.14 -11.96
CA ALA A 19 5.70 1.85 -13.38
C ALA A 19 4.80 2.73 -14.28
N GLY A 20 3.91 3.56 -13.70
CA GLY A 20 2.94 4.35 -14.44
C GLY A 20 1.78 3.53 -15.02
N CYS A 21 1.67 2.25 -14.63
CA CYS A 21 0.60 1.37 -15.08
C CYS A 21 -0.72 1.62 -14.34
N LEU A 22 -0.68 2.22 -13.15
CA LEU A 22 -1.86 2.57 -12.36
C LEU A 22 -1.74 3.98 -11.79
N SER A 23 -2.83 4.73 -11.80
CA SER A 23 -3.01 5.91 -10.97
C SER A 23 -3.19 5.53 -9.49
N CYS A 24 -3.08 6.51 -8.58
CA CYS A 24 -3.36 6.29 -7.16
C CYS A 24 -4.80 5.81 -6.91
N VAL A 25 -5.75 6.22 -7.76
CA VAL A 25 -7.16 5.85 -7.64
C VAL A 25 -7.32 4.37 -8.01
N GLU A 26 -6.85 3.98 -9.19
CA GLU A 26 -6.93 2.59 -9.67
C GLU A 26 -6.20 1.61 -8.76
N ALA A 27 -5.04 2.01 -8.23
CA ALA A 27 -4.30 1.20 -7.27
C ALA A 27 -5.05 1.06 -5.92
N GLY A 28 -5.79 2.08 -5.49
CA GLY A 28 -6.67 2.00 -4.33
C GLY A 28 -7.84 1.04 -4.58
N GLU A 29 -8.53 1.19 -5.71
CA GLU A 29 -9.67 0.34 -6.09
C GLU A 29 -9.28 -1.14 -6.22
N LEU A 30 -8.12 -1.44 -6.81
CA LEU A 30 -7.56 -2.79 -6.92
C LEU A 30 -7.42 -3.48 -5.55
N LEU A 31 -7.15 -2.71 -4.50
CA LEU A 31 -6.99 -3.19 -3.12
C LEU A 31 -8.29 -3.13 -2.32
N GLY A 32 -9.38 -2.58 -2.89
CA GLY A 32 -10.61 -2.29 -2.17
C GLY A 32 -10.47 -1.12 -1.18
N PHE A 33 -9.54 -0.21 -1.43
CA PHE A 33 -9.24 0.96 -0.60
C PHE A 33 -9.61 2.27 -1.30
N SER A 34 -9.79 3.33 -0.52
CA SER A 34 -9.86 4.68 -1.09
C SER A 34 -8.47 5.12 -1.56
N GLU A 35 -8.44 6.00 -2.56
CA GLU A 35 -7.20 6.62 -3.06
C GLU A 35 -6.35 7.19 -1.91
N ARG A 36 -6.98 7.89 -0.95
CA ARG A 36 -6.28 8.50 0.19
C ARG A 36 -5.58 7.44 1.06
N HIS A 37 -6.19 6.28 1.22
CA HIS A 37 -5.60 5.17 1.96
C HIS A 37 -4.41 4.59 1.20
N PHE A 38 -4.54 4.41 -0.13
CA PHE A 38 -3.42 3.98 -0.96
C PHE A 38 -2.24 4.96 -0.92
N ARG A 39 -2.49 6.27 -1.07
CA ARG A 39 -1.44 7.30 -0.96
C ARG A 39 -0.70 7.21 0.37
N ARG A 40 -1.40 7.03 1.49
CA ARG A 40 -0.76 6.84 2.81
C ARG A 40 0.14 5.61 2.87
N LEU A 41 -0.29 4.49 2.29
CA LEU A 41 0.51 3.26 2.26
C LEU A 41 1.75 3.45 1.39
N ARG A 42 1.61 4.09 0.22
CA ARG A 42 2.73 4.44 -0.64
C ARG A 42 3.72 5.37 0.06
N ASP A 43 3.24 6.43 0.69
CA ASP A 43 4.10 7.39 1.38
C ASP A 43 4.82 6.72 2.57
N ALA A 44 4.12 5.85 3.32
CA ALA A 44 4.74 5.06 4.39
C ALA A 44 5.79 4.07 3.87
N PHE A 45 5.54 3.47 2.70
CA PHE A 45 6.49 2.60 2.01
C PHE A 45 7.70 3.38 1.47
N GLU A 46 7.52 4.62 1.02
CA GLU A 46 8.61 5.51 0.61
C GLU A 46 9.48 5.93 1.79
N GLU A 47 8.86 6.16 2.95
CA GLU A 47 9.56 6.58 4.16
C GLU A 47 10.30 5.41 4.86
N ARG A 48 9.66 4.24 4.95
CA ARG A 48 10.12 3.13 5.81
C ARG A 48 10.23 1.77 5.09
N GLY A 49 9.97 1.70 3.79
CA GLY A 49 9.92 0.42 3.06
C GLY A 49 8.77 -0.45 3.53
N GLU A 50 8.94 -1.77 3.47
CA GLU A 50 7.91 -2.76 3.85
C GLU A 50 7.43 -2.60 5.31
N ASP A 51 8.31 -2.14 6.20
CA ASP A 51 7.97 -1.83 7.59
C ASP A 51 6.89 -0.75 7.72
N GLY A 52 6.76 0.13 6.72
CA GLY A 52 5.70 1.13 6.64
C GLY A 52 4.30 0.56 6.34
N LEU A 53 4.23 -0.65 5.79
CA LEU A 53 2.99 -1.34 5.42
C LEU A 53 2.47 -2.27 6.52
N ILE A 54 3.36 -2.68 7.43
CA ILE A 54 3.01 -3.45 8.61
C ILE A 54 2.29 -2.51 9.59
N ASP A 55 1.05 -2.86 9.95
CA ASP A 55 0.28 -2.09 10.94
C ASP A 55 0.91 -2.31 12.32
N ARG A 56 1.88 -1.46 12.67
CA ARG A 56 2.47 -1.39 13.99
C ARG A 56 1.76 -0.30 14.81
N ARG A 57 0.42 -0.33 14.88
CA ARG A 57 -0.28 0.13 16.09
C ARG A 57 0.01 -0.83 17.25
N VAL A 58 1.27 -0.90 17.64
CA VAL A 58 1.71 -1.38 18.94
C VAL A 58 2.51 -0.24 19.53
N GLY A 59 1.81 0.86 19.80
CA GLY A 59 2.26 1.79 20.85
C GLY A 59 2.04 1.07 22.17
N GLY A 60 3.06 0.33 22.59
CA GLY A 60 3.25 -0.09 23.98
C GLY A 60 4.21 0.89 24.64
#